data_AF-A0AA43CP67-F1
#
_entry.id   AF-A0AA43CP67-F1
#
_cell.length_a   1.000
_cell.length_b   1.000
_cell.length_c   1.000
_cell.angle_alpha   90.00
_cell.angle_beta   90.00
_cell.angle_gamma   90.00
#
_symmetry.space_group_name_H-M   'P 1'
#
loop_
_entity.id
_entity.type
_entity.pdbx_description
1 polymer ?
#
loop_
_entity_poly.entity_id
_entity_poly.type
_entity_poly.pdbx_seq_one_letter_code
_entity_poly.pdbx_strand_id
1 'polypeptide(L)'
;MPHDGKPLYAARLNSFKVGAEHYWPGKNRITTVDLLERAAAVDGLNAADLNFPDHFEGTGAVELSSAMDRLGVRLNGLAMRYYSDPAFKLGA
;
A
#
# COMPACT_ATOMS: atom_id res chain seq x y z
N MET A 1 -10.51 2.56 -16.83
CA MET A 1 -10.39 3.70 -17.78
C MET A 1 -8.91 3.95 -18.05
N PRO A 2 -8.47 4.14 -19.29
CA PRO A 2 -7.11 4.61 -19.54
C PRO A 2 -7.01 6.02 -18.95
N HIS A 3 -5.96 6.30 -18.17
CA HIS A 3 -5.71 7.67 -17.73
C HIS A 3 -5.26 8.46 -18.97
N ASP A 4 -6.05 9.46 -19.35
CA ASP A 4 -5.88 10.34 -20.52
C ASP A 4 -4.54 11.10 -20.52
N GLY A 5 -3.41 10.40 -20.69
CA GLY A 5 -2.07 10.98 -20.70
C GLY A 5 -1.60 11.59 -19.37
N LYS A 6 -2.28 11.32 -18.25
CA LYS A 6 -1.88 11.82 -16.92
C LYS A 6 -0.68 11.03 -16.37
N PRO A 7 0.31 11.69 -15.74
CA PRO A 7 1.42 11.00 -15.07
C PRO A 7 0.91 10.01 -14.02
N LEU A 8 1.52 8.82 -13.98
CA LEU A 8 1.30 7.87 -12.88
C LEU A 8 2.19 8.29 -11.71
N TYR A 9 1.58 8.79 -10.64
CA TYR A 9 2.31 9.00 -9.39
C TYR A 9 2.19 7.75 -8.53
N ALA A 10 3.35 7.26 -8.09
CA ALA A 10 3.46 6.12 -7.19
C ALA A 10 4.03 6.56 -5.85
N ALA A 11 3.59 5.91 -4.78
CA ALA A 11 4.14 6.10 -3.45
C ALA A 11 4.21 4.78 -2.68
N ARG A 12 5.20 4.68 -1.79
CA ARG A 12 5.32 3.54 -0.87
C ARG A 12 4.18 3.57 0.14
N LEU A 13 3.37 2.52 0.20
CA LEU A 13 2.13 2.53 0.98
C LEU A 13 2.36 2.79 2.49
N ASN A 14 3.54 2.44 3.01
CA ASN A 14 3.92 2.71 4.40
C ASN A 14 3.87 4.21 4.78
N SER A 15 4.06 5.13 3.83
CA SER A 15 4.03 6.58 4.09
C SER A 15 2.64 7.05 4.55
N PHE A 16 1.58 6.36 4.13
CA PHE A 16 0.20 6.68 4.48
C PHE A 16 -0.19 6.26 5.90
N LYS A 17 0.74 5.65 6.65
CA LYS A 17 0.56 5.39 8.08
C LYS A 17 0.90 6.62 8.95
N VAL A 18 1.61 7.61 8.40
CA VAL A 18 1.99 8.81 9.16
C VAL A 18 0.75 9.56 9.66
N GLY A 19 0.71 9.86 10.95
CA GLY A 19 -0.43 10.52 11.60
C GLY A 19 -1.72 9.69 11.61
N ALA A 20 -1.61 8.36 11.67
CA ALA A 20 -2.75 7.45 11.65
C ALA A 20 -3.77 7.75 12.76
N GLU A 21 -3.31 8.13 13.95
CA GLU A 21 -4.14 8.51 15.09
C GLU A 21 -5.01 9.75 14.82
N HIS A 22 -4.55 10.65 13.96
CA HIS A 22 -5.31 11.82 13.54
C HIS A 22 -6.25 11.50 12.38
N TYR A 23 -5.79 10.71 11.41
CA TYR A 23 -6.57 10.37 10.21
C TYR A 23 -7.68 9.34 10.50
N TRP A 24 -7.42 8.36 11.37
CA TRP A 24 -8.38 7.35 11.83
C TRP A 24 -8.52 7.38 13.36
N PRO A 25 -9.16 8.43 13.93
CA PRO A 25 -9.29 8.56 15.37
C PRO A 25 -10.05 7.38 15.98
N GLY A 26 -9.48 6.78 17.02
CA GLY A 26 -10.08 5.65 17.75
C GLY A 26 -10.00 4.29 17.04
N LYS A 27 -9.34 4.20 15.87
CA LYS A 27 -9.18 2.91 15.17
C LYS A 27 -8.00 2.12 15.73
N ASN A 28 -8.29 0.96 16.31
CA ASN A 28 -7.29 0.11 16.98
C ASN A 28 -6.28 -0.55 16.03
N ARG A 29 -6.65 -0.81 14.77
CA ARG A 29 -5.78 -1.42 13.77
C ARG A 29 -6.02 -0.79 12.40
N ILE A 30 -4.94 -0.31 11.79
CA ILE A 30 -4.94 0.17 10.40
C ILE A 30 -4.57 -1.00 9.50
N THR A 31 -5.45 -1.33 8.59
CA THR A 31 -5.27 -2.41 7.61
C THR A 31 -4.57 -1.90 6.35
N THR A 32 -4.08 -2.79 5.50
CA THR A 32 -3.54 -2.40 4.19
C THR A 32 -4.61 -1.74 3.31
N VAL A 33 -5.86 -2.20 3.40
CA VAL A 33 -6.98 -1.58 2.68
C VAL A 33 -7.20 -0.14 3.13
N ASP A 34 -7.13 0.14 4.44
CA ASP A 34 -7.23 1.51 4.96
C ASP A 34 -6.14 2.42 4.34
N LEU A 35 -4.90 1.92 4.28
CA LEU A 35 -3.80 2.67 3.68
C LEU A 35 -4.02 2.92 2.18
N LEU A 36 -4.54 1.93 1.45
CA LEU A 36 -4.87 2.08 0.02
C LEU A 36 -5.98 3.12 -0.19
N GLU A 37 -7.01 3.12 0.66
CA GLU A 37 -8.10 4.10 0.62
C GLU A 37 -7.59 5.52 0.87
N ARG A 38 -6.67 5.69 1.84
CA ARG A 38 -6.03 6.99 2.07
C ARG A 38 -5.12 7.42 0.92
N ALA A 39 -4.39 6.50 0.31
CA ALA A 39 -3.55 6.79 -0.85
C ALA A 39 -4.41 7.25 -2.05
N ALA A 40 -5.49 6.53 -2.34
CA ALA A 40 -6.41 6.84 -3.43
C ALA A 40 -7.15 8.18 -3.26
N ALA A 41 -7.20 8.73 -2.04
CA ALA A 41 -7.78 10.06 -1.79
C ALA A 41 -6.88 11.21 -2.24
N VAL A 42 -5.61 10.96 -2.60
CA VAL A 42 -4.68 11.97 -3.09
C VAL A 42 -4.85 12.14 -4.60
N ASP A 43 -5.17 13.36 -5.04
CA ASP A 43 -5.36 13.64 -6.46
C ASP A 43 -4.08 13.31 -7.28
N GLY A 44 -4.28 12.56 -8.37
CA GLY A 44 -3.21 12.08 -9.25
C GLY A 44 -2.44 10.85 -8.74
N LEU A 45 -2.61 10.40 -7.49
CA LEU A 45 -1.94 9.20 -6.99
C LEU A 45 -2.76 7.95 -7.33
N ASN A 46 -2.30 7.20 -8.32
CA ASN A 46 -3.00 6.02 -8.85
C ASN A 46 -2.12 4.77 -8.89
N ALA A 47 -1.00 4.79 -8.18
CA ALA A 47 -0.08 3.67 -8.09
C ALA A 47 0.52 3.57 -6.67
N ALA A 48 0.80 2.34 -6.23
CA ALA A 48 1.37 2.08 -4.91
C ALA A 48 2.47 1.02 -4.94
N ASP A 49 3.49 1.22 -4.11
CA ASP A 49 4.48 0.19 -3.80
C ASP A 49 4.11 -0.53 -2.50
N LEU A 50 4.05 -1.86 -2.55
CA LEU A 50 3.72 -2.72 -1.42
C LEU A 50 4.96 -3.43 -0.86
N ASN A 51 4.88 -3.89 0.40
CA ASN A 51 5.87 -4.77 1.01
C ASN A 51 5.24 -6.13 1.27
N PHE A 52 5.92 -7.21 0.89
CA PHE A 52 5.60 -8.56 1.32
C PHE A 52 6.58 -9.00 2.42
N PRO A 53 6.12 -9.62 3.53
CA PRO A 53 4.75 -10.02 3.80
C PRO A 53 3.86 -8.94 4.44
N ASP A 54 4.44 -7.83 4.92
CA ASP A 54 3.79 -6.84 5.81
C ASP A 54 2.39 -6.41 5.37
N HIS A 55 2.20 -6.11 4.08
CA HIS A 55 0.93 -5.63 3.56
C HIS A 55 -0.08 -6.74 3.27
N PHE A 56 0.35 -8.00 3.34
CA PHE A 56 -0.46 -9.20 3.09
C PHE A 56 -0.88 -9.89 4.40
N GLU A 57 -0.34 -9.45 5.54
CA GLU A 57 -0.72 -9.98 6.85
C GLU A 57 -2.11 -9.52 7.27
N GLY A 58 -3.06 -10.46 7.25
CA GLY A 58 -4.46 -10.19 7.60
C GLY A 58 -5.29 -9.54 6.49
N THR A 59 -4.72 -9.34 5.30
CA THR A 59 -5.45 -8.99 4.07
C THR A 59 -4.83 -9.79 2.92
N GLY A 60 -5.56 -10.81 2.45
CA GLY A 60 -5.03 -11.73 1.45
C GLY A 60 -4.79 -11.06 0.09
N ALA A 61 -3.97 -11.68 -0.77
CA ALA A 61 -3.63 -11.13 -2.08
C ALA A 61 -4.86 -10.86 -2.98
N VAL A 62 -5.87 -11.73 -2.93
CA VAL A 62 -7.12 -11.56 -3.69
C VAL A 62 -7.92 -10.35 -3.21
N GLU A 63 -8.00 -10.16 -1.90
CA GLU A 63 -8.68 -9.02 -1.28
C GLU A 63 -7.96 -7.70 -1.62
N LEU A 64 -6.63 -7.69 -1.55
CA LEU A 64 -5.81 -6.53 -1.96
C LEU A 64 -5.99 -6.19 -3.44
N SER A 65 -5.92 -7.18 -4.32
CA SER A 65 -6.14 -6.96 -5.76
C SER A 65 -7.51 -6.35 -6.01
N SER A 66 -8.54 -6.88 -5.35
CA SER A 66 -9.92 -6.39 -5.49
C SER A 66 -10.09 -4.96 -4.96
N ALA A 67 -9.43 -4.61 -3.85
CA ALA A 67 -9.41 -3.27 -3.31
C ALA A 67 -8.67 -2.29 -4.24
N MET A 68 -7.53 -2.69 -4.79
CA MET A 68 -6.75 -1.89 -5.74
C MET A 68 -7.54 -1.58 -7.01
N ASP A 69 -8.22 -2.58 -7.59
CA ASP A 69 -9.07 -2.40 -8.76
C ASP A 69 -10.25 -1.46 -8.48
N ARG A 70 -10.93 -1.64 -7.33
CA ARG A 70 -12.04 -0.78 -6.89
C ARG A 70 -11.60 0.68 -6.70
N LEU A 71 -10.39 0.90 -6.21
CA LEU A 71 -9.84 2.23 -5.93
C LEU A 71 -9.15 2.86 -7.15
N GLY A 72 -8.99 2.13 -8.25
CA GLY A 72 -8.24 2.59 -9.40
C GLY A 72 -6.74 2.76 -9.13
N VAL A 73 -6.19 2.02 -8.15
CA VAL A 73 -4.77 2.04 -7.79
C VAL A 73 -4.07 0.85 -8.43
N ARG A 74 -2.95 1.09 -9.10
CA ARG A 74 -2.11 0.06 -9.72
C ARG A 74 -0.99 -0.37 -8.79
N LEU A 75 -0.61 -1.64 -8.85
CA LEU A 75 0.64 -2.09 -8.23
C LEU A 75 1.81 -1.59 -9.07
N ASN A 76 2.68 -0.78 -8.47
CA ASN A 76 3.88 -0.27 -9.14
C ASN A 76 5.12 -1.09 -8.77
N GLY A 77 5.22 -1.47 -7.50
CA GLY A 77 6.34 -2.24 -6.99
C GLY A 77 5.94 -3.14 -5.83
N LEU A 78 6.63 -4.26 -5.70
CA LEU A 78 6.48 -5.18 -4.58
C LEU A 78 7.87 -5.45 -3.99
N ALA A 79 8.12 -4.95 -2.79
CA ALA A 79 9.37 -5.12 -2.08
C ALA A 79 9.29 -6.31 -1.11
N MET A 80 10.24 -7.24 -1.21
CA MET A 80 10.34 -8.38 -0.30
C MET A 80 11.03 -7.97 1.01
N ARG A 81 10.54 -8.48 2.14
CA ARG A 81 11.11 -8.29 3.47
C ARG A 81 11.46 -9.64 4.07
N TYR A 82 12.74 -9.83 4.37
CA TYR A 82 13.31 -11.08 4.86
C TYR A 82 13.73 -10.98 6.33
N TYR A 83 12.83 -10.51 7.20
CA TYR A 83 13.18 -10.22 8.60
C TYR A 83 13.66 -11.45 9.39
N SER A 84 13.14 -12.63 9.06
CA SER A 84 13.44 -13.89 9.73
C SER A 84 14.64 -14.64 9.16
N ASP A 85 15.16 -14.22 7.99
CA ASP A 85 16.29 -14.88 7.36
C ASP A 85 17.59 -14.15 7.73
N PRO A 86 18.48 -14.79 8.53
CA PRO A 86 19.73 -14.17 8.95
C PRO A 86 20.64 -13.74 7.79
N ALA A 87 20.54 -14.39 6.63
CA ALA A 87 21.36 -14.08 5.45
C ALA A 87 21.05 -12.68 4.88
N PHE A 88 19.86 -12.14 5.14
CA PHE A 88 19.41 -10.85 4.61
C PHE A 88 19.52 -9.70 5.63
N LYS A 89 20.12 -9.93 6.81
CA LYS A 89 20.26 -8.91 7.86
C LYS A 89 21.18 -7.72 7.51
N LEU A 90 22.08 -7.89 6.54
CA LEU A 90 23.01 -6.83 6.09
C LEU A 90 22.39 -5.91 5.01
N GLY A 91 21.12 -6.16 4.64
CA GLY A 91 20.47 -5.54 3.51
C GLY A 91 20.30 -6.54 2.37
N ALA A 92 19.08 -6.63 1.84
CA ALA A 92 18.78 -7.33 0.60
C ALA A 92 19.09 -6.45 -0.61
#